data_AF-A0A2N9M2Q8-F1
#
_entry.id   AF-A0A2N9M2Q8-F1
#
_cell.length_a   1.000
_cell.length_b   1.000
_cell.length_c   1.000
_cell.angle_alpha   90.00
_cell.angle_beta   90.00
_cell.angle_gamma   90.00
#
_symmetry.space_group_name_H-M   'P 1'
#
loop_
_entity.id
_entity.type
_entity.pdbx_description
1 polymer ?
#
loop_
_entity_poly.entity_id
_entity_poly.type
_entity_poly.pdbx_seq_one_letter_code
_entity_poly.pdbx_strand_id
1 'polypeptide(L)'
;MLREVIRPFKAWDAVRCSAVTLDPGIVLSACRIQRFDGHAGSDAYGVEFRCLGRRYTCPLYLFQARTQVMDPVPVEEIPAREAVAV
;
A
#
# COMPACT_ATOMS: atom_id res chain seq x y z
N MET A 1 -22.81 -14.25 -8.98
CA MET A 1 -21.88 -13.24 -8.44
C MET A 1 -20.76 -13.97 -7.70
N LEU A 2 -19.52 -13.90 -8.18
CA LEU A 2 -18.36 -14.39 -7.43
C LEU A 2 -18.01 -13.34 -6.36
N ARG A 3 -18.07 -13.72 -5.08
CA ARG A 3 -17.54 -12.90 -3.97
C ARG A 3 -16.02 -13.06 -3.96
N GLU A 4 -15.30 -12.00 -4.24
CA GLU A 4 -13.84 -11.96 -4.09
C GLU A 4 -13.51 -11.69 -2.61
N VAL A 5 -12.99 -12.70 -1.91
CA VAL A 5 -12.54 -12.55 -0.52
C VAL A 5 -11.11 -12.02 -0.54
N ILE A 6 -10.93 -10.72 -0.30
CA ILE A 6 -9.61 -10.13 -0.16
C ILE A 6 -8.98 -10.67 1.14
N ARG A 7 -7.97 -11.53 0.98
CA ARG A 7 -7.28 -12.15 2.13
C ARG A 7 -6.19 -11.22 2.68
N PRO A 8 -5.88 -11.33 3.98
CA PRO A 8 -4.76 -10.61 4.58
C PRO A 8 -3.44 -10.81 3.81
N PHE A 9 -2.67 -9.74 3.73
CA PHE A 9 -1.49 -9.63 2.89
C PHE A 9 -0.21 -9.75 3.73
N LYS A 10 0.65 -10.71 3.38
CA LYS A 10 1.93 -10.90 4.09
C LYS A 10 2.97 -9.95 3.53
N ALA A 11 3.58 -9.18 4.42
CA ALA A 11 4.66 -8.26 4.11
C ALA A 11 5.80 -8.44 5.12
N TRP A 12 6.97 -7.94 4.77
CA TRP A 12 8.12 -7.87 5.65
C TRP A 12 8.26 -6.45 6.19
N ASP A 13 8.25 -6.28 7.52
CA ASP A 13 8.56 -5.00 8.16
C ASP A 13 10.08 -4.84 8.21
N ALA A 14 10.60 -3.89 7.45
CA ALA A 14 12.04 -3.63 7.37
C ALA A 14 12.62 -3.02 8.65
N VAL A 15 11.79 -2.37 9.48
CA VAL A 15 12.21 -1.75 10.75
C VAL A 15 12.28 -2.80 11.85
N ARG A 16 11.30 -3.72 11.87
CA ARG A 16 11.22 -4.77 12.89
C ARG A 16 11.94 -6.06 12.50
N CYS A 17 12.41 -6.17 11.25
CA CYS A 17 12.99 -7.39 10.70
C CYS A 17 12.08 -8.61 10.93
N SER A 18 10.77 -8.44 10.68
CA SER A 18 9.77 -9.46 10.97
C SER A 18 8.69 -9.52 9.89
N ALA A 19 8.15 -10.71 9.64
CA ALA A 19 6.97 -10.88 8.81
C ALA A 19 5.73 -10.34 9.54
N VAL A 20 4.93 -9.56 8.83
CA VAL A 20 3.69 -8.94 9.31
C VAL A 20 2.55 -9.27 8.34
N THR A 21 1.36 -9.46 8.89
CA THR A 21 0.14 -9.60 8.11
C THR A 21 -0.62 -8.28 8.15
N LEU A 22 -0.90 -7.72 6.98
CA LEU A 22 -1.65 -6.48 6.79
C LEU A 22 -3.09 -6.82 6.43
N ASP A 23 -4.04 -6.13 7.06
CA ASP A 23 -5.46 -6.30 6.80
C ASP A 23 -5.86 -5.73 5.42
N PRO A 24 -6.88 -6.31 4.77
CA PRO A 24 -7.48 -5.75 3.58
C PRO A 24 -7.95 -4.31 3.77
N GLY A 25 -7.82 -3.47 2.74
CA GLY A 25 -8.29 -2.08 2.75
C GLY A 25 -7.32 -1.06 3.35
N ILE A 26 -6.13 -1.48 3.78
CA ILE A 26 -5.08 -0.54 4.21
C ILE A 26 -4.64 0.34 3.04
N VAL A 27 -4.70 1.65 3.25
CA VAL A 27 -4.24 2.65 2.27
C VAL A 27 -2.71 2.77 2.32
N LEU A 28 -2.10 2.71 1.14
CA LEU A 28 -0.67 2.89 0.96
C LEU A 28 -0.39 4.37 0.65
N SER A 29 0.62 4.96 1.30
CA SER A 29 1.04 6.34 1.03
C SER A 29 2.13 6.45 -0.03
N ALA A 30 2.87 5.36 -0.28
CA ALA A 30 3.87 5.28 -1.35
C ALA A 30 4.14 3.81 -1.69
N CYS A 31 4.48 3.52 -2.94
CA CYS A 31 5.02 2.24 -3.36
C CYS A 31 6.07 2.40 -4.47
N ARG A 32 7.06 1.51 -4.49
CA ARG A 32 8.12 1.47 -5.49
C ARG A 32 8.49 0.02 -5.78
N ILE A 33 8.44 -0.35 -7.06
CA ILE A 33 8.96 -1.62 -7.54
C ILE A 33 10.49 -1.55 -7.53
N GLN A 34 11.13 -2.58 -6.98
CA GLN A 34 12.58 -2.69 -6.91
C GLN A 34 13.02 -4.08 -7.38
N ARG A 35 14.20 -4.14 -8.01
CA ARG A 35 14.83 -5.41 -8.36
C ARG A 35 15.59 -5.92 -7.14
N PHE A 36 15.45 -7.20 -6.82
CA PHE A 36 16.29 -7.82 -5.79
C PHE A 36 17.61 -8.27 -6.44
N ASP A 37 18.73 -7.71 -5.99
CA ASP A 37 20.06 -7.97 -6.58
C ASP A 37 20.74 -9.25 -6.05
N GLY A 38 20.01 -10.09 -5.31
CA GLY A 38 20.53 -11.35 -4.74
C GLY A 38 20.00 -12.59 -5.45
N HIS A 39 20.87 -13.33 -6.14
CA HIS A 39 20.55 -14.65 -6.69
C HIS A 39 20.26 -15.68 -5.58
N ALA A 40 18.97 -15.96 -5.35
CA ALA A 40 18.47 -17.26 -4.89
C ALA A 40 16.94 -17.37 -5.08
N GLY A 41 16.52 -17.52 -6.34
CA GLY A 41 15.51 -18.53 -6.64
C GLY A 41 14.01 -18.31 -6.38
N SER A 42 13.46 -17.10 -6.22
CA SER A 42 12.00 -17.01 -6.46
C SER A 42 11.47 -15.72 -7.07
N ASP A 43 12.01 -14.53 -6.76
CA ASP A 43 11.40 -13.29 -7.26
C ASP A 43 12.44 -12.24 -7.62
N ALA A 44 12.58 -11.95 -8.92
CA ALA A 44 13.49 -10.92 -9.41
C ALA A 44 13.02 -9.50 -9.02
N TYR A 45 11.73 -9.34 -8.72
CA TYR A 45 11.11 -8.06 -8.40
C TYR A 45 10.33 -8.11 -7.09
N GLY A 46 10.59 -7.13 -6.25
CA GLY A 46 9.81 -6.83 -5.05
C GLY A 46 9.18 -5.45 -5.12
N VAL A 47 8.36 -5.16 -4.13
CA VAL A 47 7.79 -3.83 -3.91
C VAL A 47 8.14 -3.40 -2.50
N GLU A 48 8.75 -2.21 -2.39
CA GLU A 48 8.81 -1.45 -1.16
C GLU A 48 7.61 -0.52 -1.11
N PHE A 49 6.90 -0.48 0.01
CA PHE A 49 5.76 0.42 0.18
C PHE A 49 5.66 0.97 1.60
N ARG A 50 4.90 2.05 1.75
CA ARG A 50 4.62 2.68 3.03
C ARG A 50 3.14 2.65 3.34
N CYS A 51 2.80 2.28 4.57
CA CYS A 51 1.46 2.44 5.13
C CYS A 51 1.58 2.71 6.64
N LEU A 52 0.65 3.50 7.19
CA LEU A 52 0.63 3.83 8.62
C LEU A 52 1.98 4.36 9.15
N GLY A 53 2.71 5.12 8.32
CA GLY A 53 4.04 5.66 8.66
C GLY A 53 5.18 4.64 8.70
N ARG A 54 4.95 3.37 8.33
CA ARG A 54 5.94 2.28 8.34
C ARG A 54 6.30 1.84 6.94
N ARG A 55 7.49 1.25 6.80
CA ARG A 55 8.05 0.76 5.53
C ARG A 55 8.06 -0.76 5.50
N TYR A 56 7.53 -1.31 4.43
CA TYR A 56 7.39 -2.75 4.24
C TYR A 56 7.92 -3.18 2.88
N THR A 57 8.27 -4.47 2.76
CA THR A 57 8.67 -5.08 1.50
C THR A 57 7.92 -6.38 1.24
N CYS A 58 7.74 -6.73 -0.03
CA CYS A 58 7.11 -7.98 -0.45
C CYS A 58 7.52 -8.36 -1.89
N PRO A 59 7.33 -9.61 -2.32
CA PRO A 59 7.37 -9.99 -3.73
C PRO A 59 6.31 -9.26 -4.58
N LEU A 60 6.66 -8.89 -5.82
CA LEU A 60 5.77 -8.13 -6.71
C LEU A 60 4.45 -8.88 -7.02
N TYR A 61 4.50 -10.20 -7.22
CA TYR A 61 3.31 -11.00 -7.53
C TYR A 61 2.28 -11.01 -6.39
N LEU A 62 2.73 -10.89 -5.14
CA LEU A 62 1.82 -10.78 -3.98
C LEU A 62 1.18 -9.39 -3.92
N PHE A 63 1.91 -8.36 -4.31
CA PHE A 63 1.46 -6.97 -4.29
C PHE A 63 0.40 -6.70 -5.37
N GLN A 64 0.72 -7.00 -6.64
CA GLN A 64 -0.14 -6.66 -7.79
C GLN A 64 -1.52 -7.33 -7.76
N ALA A 65 -1.60 -8.55 -7.23
CA ALA A 65 -2.87 -9.28 -7.15
C ALA A 65 -3.87 -8.66 -6.15
N ARG A 66 -3.46 -7.68 -5.34
CA ARG A 66 -4.20 -7.26 -4.14
C ARG A 66 -4.27 -5.75 -3.91
N THR A 67 -3.70 -4.94 -4.79
CA THR A 67 -3.68 -3.48 -4.66
C THR A 67 -4.45 -2.83 -5.80
N GLN A 68 -5.39 -1.94 -5.45
CA GLN A 68 -6.12 -1.12 -6.41
C GLN A 68 -5.67 0.33 -6.27
N VAL A 69 -5.67 1.07 -7.39
CA VAL A 69 -5.46 2.52 -7.36
C VAL A 69 -6.71 3.15 -6.78
N MET A 70 -6.55 3.90 -5.69
CA MET A 70 -7.61 4.78 -5.20
C MET A 70 -7.48 6.12 -5.91
N ASP A 71 -8.53 6.51 -6.64
CA ASP A 71 -8.65 7.89 -7.11
C ASP A 71 -8.84 8.81 -5.90
N PRO A 72 -8.09 9.92 -5.79
CA PRO A 72 -8.32 10.89 -4.74
C PRO A 72 -9.70 11.50 -4.95
N VAL A 73 -10.59 11.31 -3.98
CA VAL A 73 -11.85 12.07 -3.94
C VAL A 73 -11.46 13.54 -3.80
N PRO A 74 -11.85 14.44 -4.72
CA PRO A 74 -11.62 15.86 -4.56
C PRO A 74 -12.30 16.28 -3.26
N VAL A 75 -11.51 16.76 -2.30
CA VAL A 75 -12.08 17.48 -1.16
C VAL A 75 -12.63 18.77 -1.76
N GLU A 76 -13.96 18.95 -1.75
CA GLU A 76 -14.53 20.28 -1.99
C GLU A 76 -13.96 21.21 -0.92
N GLU A 77 -12.96 22.00 -1.30
CA GLU A 77 -12.50 23.12 -0.50
C GLU A 77 -13.67 24.10 -0.42
N ILE A 78 -14.44 24.05 0.67
CA ILE A 78 -15.39 25.11 0.99
C ILE A 78 -14.54 26.38 1.15
N PRO A 79 -14.67 27.39 0.27
CA PRO A 79 -13.88 28.60 0.40
C PRO A 79 -14.27 29.28 1.71
N ALA A 80 -13.30 29.42 2.62
CA ALA A 80 -13.46 30.03 3.94
C ALA A 80 -13.76 31.54 3.92
N ARG A 81 -14.31 32.08 2.82
CA ARG A 81 -14.53 33.52 2.60
C ARG A 81 -15.95 34.00 2.95
N GLU A 82 -16.90 33.11 3.23
CA GLU A 82 -18.29 33.51 3.56
C GLU A 82 -18.62 33.48 5.07
N ALA A 83 -17.63 33.76 5.93
CA ALA A 83 -17.85 33.90 7.38
C ALA A 83 -17.56 35.32 7.89
N VAL A 84 -17.96 36.35 7.14
CA VAL A 84 -18.16 37.70 7.69
C VAL A 84 -19.62 38.07 7.48
N ALA A 85 -20.45 37.68 8.46
CA ALA A 85 -21.79 38.23 8.59
C ALA A 85 -21.70 39.65 9.15
N VAL A 86 -22.47 40.52 8.50
CA VAL A 86 -22.80 41.94 8.71
C VAL A 86 -22.90 42.37 10.17
#